data_AF-A0A1A8U913-F1
#
_entry.id   AF-A0A1A8U913-F1
#
_cell.length_a   1.000
_cell.length_b   1.000
_cell.length_c   1.000
_cell.angle_alpha   90.00
_cell.angle_beta   90.00
_cell.angle_gamma   90.00
#
_symmetry.space_group_name_H-M   'P 1'
#
loop_
_entity.id
_entity.type
_entity.pdbx_description
1 polymer ?
#
loop_
_entity_poly.entity_id
_entity_poly.type
_entity_poly.pdbx_seq_one_letter_code
_entity_poly.pdbx_strand_id
1 'polypeptide(L)'
;MKEKSKTAARTRREKENSEFYELAKMLPLPSAITSQLDKASIIRLTTSYLKMRIVFPQGLGEAWGHTSRTRSLDNIGRELGSHLLQTLDGFIFVVAPDGKIMYIS
;
A
#
# COMPACT_ATOMS: atom_id res chain seq x y z
N MET A 1 -20.22 -23.12 29.38
CA MET A 1 -19.92 -21.70 29.11
C MET A 1 -18.57 -21.48 28.43
N LYS A 2 -17.47 -22.11 28.87
CA LYS A 2 -16.11 -21.95 28.28
C LYS A 2 -16.02 -22.26 26.76
N GLU A 3 -16.71 -23.28 26.27
CA GLU A 3 -16.68 -23.64 24.83
C GLU A 3 -17.31 -22.57 23.92
N LYS A 4 -18.41 -21.94 24.34
CA LYS A 4 -19.03 -20.84 23.57
C LYS A 4 -18.09 -19.63 23.48
N SER A 5 -17.39 -19.30 24.57
CA SER A 5 -16.38 -18.23 24.59
C SER A 5 -15.18 -18.55 23.69
N LYS A 6 -14.75 -19.81 23.64
CA LYS A 6 -13.66 -20.29 22.78
C LYS A 6 -14.01 -20.16 21.30
N THR A 7 -15.20 -20.61 20.90
CA THR A 7 -15.69 -20.46 19.52
C THR A 7 -15.84 -18.99 19.14
N ALA A 8 -16.40 -18.15 20.02
CA ALA A 8 -16.53 -16.72 19.76
C ALA A 8 -15.17 -16.02 19.54
N ALA A 9 -14.16 -16.34 20.38
CA ALA A 9 -12.81 -15.79 20.22
C ALA A 9 -12.15 -16.24 18.91
N ARG A 10 -12.39 -17.50 18.50
CA ARG A 10 -11.90 -18.03 17.22
C ARG A 10 -12.52 -17.32 16.03
N THR A 11 -13.85 -17.23 15.98
CA THR A 11 -14.58 -16.53 14.90
C THR A 11 -14.14 -15.07 14.78
N ARG A 12 -13.89 -14.40 15.92
CA ARG A 12 -13.36 -13.02 15.91
C ARG A 12 -11.99 -12.94 15.23
N ARG A 13 -11.07 -13.87 15.55
CA ARG A 13 -9.72 -13.92 14.94
C ARG A 13 -9.78 -14.27 13.46
N GLU A 14 -10.66 -15.18 13.06
CA GLU A 14 -10.86 -15.56 11.66
C GLU A 14 -11.38 -14.38 10.84
N LYS A 15 -12.37 -13.65 11.34
CA LYS A 15 -12.87 -12.43 10.70
C LYS A 15 -11.80 -11.34 10.63
N GLU A 16 -11.07 -11.11 11.72
CA GLU A 16 -9.96 -10.15 11.72
C GLU A 16 -8.92 -10.51 10.64
N ASN A 17 -8.54 -11.79 10.52
CA ASN A 17 -7.60 -12.26 9.50
C ASN A 17 -8.14 -12.03 8.08
N SER A 18 -9.43 -12.25 7.83
CA SER A 18 -10.00 -12.01 6.49
C SER A 18 -9.97 -10.52 6.14
N GLU A 19 -10.30 -9.62 7.08
CA GLU A 19 -10.23 -8.18 6.84
C GLU A 19 -8.79 -7.72 6.53
N PHE A 20 -7.79 -8.26 7.23
CA PHE A 20 -6.38 -7.99 6.93
C PHE A 20 -5.99 -8.42 5.51
N TYR A 21 -6.48 -9.58 5.08
CA TYR A 21 -6.20 -10.09 3.73
C TYR A 21 -6.86 -9.24 2.64
N GLU A 22 -8.11 -8.81 2.84
CA GLU A 22 -8.76 -7.89 1.90
C GLU A 22 -8.08 -6.52 1.89
N LEU A 23 -7.64 -6.01 3.04
CA LEU A 23 -6.86 -4.77 3.09
C LEU A 23 -5.54 -4.88 2.33
N ALA A 24 -4.84 -6.01 2.45
CA ALA A 24 -3.59 -6.24 1.73
C ALA A 24 -3.80 -6.22 0.21
N LYS A 25 -4.89 -6.81 -0.29
CA LYS A 25 -5.24 -6.80 -1.73
C LYS A 25 -5.52 -5.39 -2.27
N MET A 26 -5.97 -4.47 -1.44
CA MET A 26 -6.25 -3.08 -1.84
C MET A 26 -5.00 -2.20 -1.89
N LEU A 27 -3.84 -2.67 -1.38
CA LEU A 27 -2.59 -1.93 -1.50
C LEU A 27 -2.16 -1.84 -2.98
N PRO A 28 -1.54 -0.73 -3.42
CA PRO A 28 -1.07 -0.55 -4.80
C PRO A 28 0.23 -1.32 -5.07
N LEU A 29 0.22 -2.62 -4.78
CA LEU A 29 1.36 -3.51 -4.88
C LEU A 29 0.95 -4.80 -5.60
N PRO A 30 1.85 -5.44 -6.37
CA PRO A 30 1.60 -6.75 -6.94
C PRO A 30 1.14 -7.77 -5.89
N SER A 31 0.19 -8.64 -6.27
CA SER A 31 -0.34 -9.70 -5.39
C SER A 31 0.73 -10.65 -4.87
N ALA A 32 1.79 -10.87 -5.65
CA ALA A 32 2.96 -11.65 -5.26
C ALA A 32 3.66 -11.08 -4.01
N ILE A 33 3.60 -9.77 -3.80
CA ILE A 33 4.14 -9.09 -2.61
C ILE A 33 3.09 -9.06 -1.50
N THR A 34 1.86 -8.61 -1.79
CA THR A 34 0.84 -8.39 -0.75
C THR A 34 0.39 -9.69 -0.06
N SER A 35 0.47 -10.83 -0.74
CA SER A 35 0.17 -12.14 -0.18
C SER A 35 1.16 -12.62 0.90
N GLN A 36 2.36 -12.06 0.95
CA GLN A 36 3.43 -12.44 1.89
C GLN A 36 3.53 -11.50 3.09
N LEU A 37 2.72 -10.42 3.13
CA LEU A 37 2.80 -9.42 4.18
C LEU A 37 2.25 -9.95 5.53
N ASP A 38 2.98 -9.66 6.60
CA ASP A 38 2.44 -9.78 7.95
C ASP A 38 1.43 -8.65 8.26
N LYS A 39 0.60 -8.85 9.29
CA LYS A 39 -0.45 -7.89 9.70
C LYS A 39 0.09 -6.49 10.00
N ALA A 40 1.25 -6.39 10.66
CA ALA A 40 1.81 -5.10 11.03
C ALA A 40 2.32 -4.35 9.79
N SER A 41 2.94 -5.06 8.86
CA SER A 41 3.37 -4.53 7.57
C SER A 41 2.18 -4.06 6.73
N ILE A 42 1.05 -4.78 6.72
CA ILE A 42 -0.20 -4.30 6.08
C ILE A 42 -0.62 -2.96 6.67
N ILE A 43 -0.74 -2.83 8.01
CA ILE A 43 -1.11 -1.56 8.65
C ILE A 43 -0.12 -0.44 8.34
N ARG A 44 1.18 -0.72 8.40
CA ARG A 44 2.23 0.28 8.11
C ARG A 44 2.10 0.80 6.69
N LEU A 45 2.01 -0.10 5.71
CA LEU A 45 1.88 0.28 4.30
C LEU A 45 0.58 1.02 4.02
N THR A 46 -0.57 0.56 4.54
CA THR A 46 -1.85 1.27 4.41
C THR A 46 -1.77 2.67 5.00
N THR A 47 -1.20 2.80 6.21
CA THR A 47 -1.10 4.10 6.88
C THR A 47 -0.18 5.06 6.12
N SER A 48 0.98 4.57 5.67
CA SER A 48 1.92 5.36 4.84
C SER A 48 1.28 5.77 3.51
N TYR A 49 0.55 4.86 2.86
CA TYR A 49 -0.20 5.15 1.63
C TYR A 49 -1.25 6.26 1.84
N LEU A 50 -2.05 6.16 2.90
CA LEU A 50 -3.08 7.17 3.19
C LEU A 50 -2.47 8.53 3.53
N LYS A 51 -1.38 8.57 4.32
CA LYS A 51 -0.65 9.81 4.61
C LYS A 51 -0.06 10.44 3.35
N MET A 52 0.55 9.62 2.48
CA MET A 52 1.05 10.06 1.20
C MET A 52 -0.06 10.70 0.36
N ARG A 53 -1.25 10.10 0.35
CA ARG A 53 -2.43 10.65 -0.32
C ARG A 53 -2.99 11.94 0.29
N ILE A 54 -2.65 12.29 1.52
CA ILE A 54 -3.03 13.59 2.10
C ILE A 54 -2.10 14.69 1.56
N VAL A 55 -0.79 14.40 1.51
CA VAL A 55 0.23 15.36 1.03
C VAL A 55 0.18 15.48 -0.50
N PHE A 56 -0.10 14.37 -1.18
CA PHE A 56 -0.23 14.29 -2.63
C PHE A 56 -1.59 13.64 -2.98
N PRO A 57 -2.68 14.43 -3.08
CA PRO A 57 -4.04 13.93 -3.30
C PRO A 57 -4.22 13.09 -4.55
N GLN A 58 -3.48 13.41 -5.60
CA GLN A 58 -3.42 12.65 -6.86
C GLN A 58 -2.34 11.54 -6.83
N GLY A 59 -1.78 11.24 -5.66
CA GLY A 59 -0.56 10.43 -5.49
C GLY A 59 0.70 11.22 -5.90
N LEU A 60 1.86 10.55 -5.91
CA LEU A 60 3.11 11.10 -6.49
C LEU A 60 3.06 11.19 -8.03
N GLY A 61 1.87 11.36 -8.60
CA GLY A 61 1.62 11.32 -10.04
C GLY A 61 1.81 9.92 -10.64
N GLU A 62 2.20 9.91 -11.91
CA GLU A 62 2.34 8.75 -12.81
C GLU A 62 3.22 7.61 -12.26
N ALA A 63 4.06 7.87 -11.24
CA ALA A 63 4.98 6.94 -10.62
C ALA A 63 4.32 5.81 -9.80
N TRP A 64 3.09 5.98 -9.32
CA TRP A 64 2.38 4.97 -8.50
C TRP A 64 1.28 4.20 -9.26
N GLY A 65 1.19 4.39 -10.57
CA GLY A 65 0.31 3.59 -11.43
C GLY A 65 -1.19 3.71 -11.16
N HIS A 66 -1.64 4.76 -10.43
CA HIS A 66 -3.05 5.00 -10.17
C HIS A 66 -3.51 6.31 -10.81
N THR A 67 -4.38 6.20 -11.82
CA THR A 67 -4.80 7.32 -12.66
C THR A 67 -6.20 7.80 -12.31
N SER A 68 -6.41 9.10 -12.45
CA SER A 68 -7.74 9.68 -12.62
C SER A 68 -8.10 9.61 -14.11
N ARG A 69 -8.91 8.61 -14.50
CA ARG A 69 -9.90 8.63 -15.59
C ARG A 69 -9.50 9.02 -17.05
N THR A 70 -8.24 9.01 -17.50
CA THR A 70 -7.90 9.27 -18.93
C THR A 70 -6.99 8.20 -19.58
N ARG A 71 -7.63 7.14 -20.09
CA ARG A 71 -7.07 5.83 -20.48
C ARG A 71 -5.98 5.76 -21.57
N SER A 72 -5.57 6.85 -22.24
CA SER A 72 -4.61 6.77 -23.37
C SER A 72 -3.20 7.28 -23.09
N LEU A 73 -3.02 8.22 -22.15
CA LEU A 73 -1.69 8.74 -21.76
C LEU A 73 -1.07 7.97 -20.58
N ASP A 74 -1.86 7.11 -19.95
CA ASP A 74 -1.55 6.42 -18.69
C ASP A 74 -0.36 5.43 -18.80
N ASN A 75 -0.20 4.75 -19.93
CA ASN A 75 0.90 3.80 -20.13
C ASN A 75 2.24 4.54 -20.29
N ILE A 76 2.22 5.67 -21.01
CA ILE A 76 3.41 6.48 -21.27
C ILE A 76 3.93 7.07 -19.96
N GLY A 77 3.05 7.66 -19.14
CA GLY A 77 3.45 8.24 -17.86
C GLY A 77 4.01 7.20 -16.88
N ARG A 78 3.41 6.00 -16.84
CA ARG A 78 3.88 4.92 -15.98
C ARG A 78 5.25 4.39 -16.41
N GLU A 79 5.48 4.24 -17.72
CA GLU A 79 6.78 3.91 -18.26
C GLU A 79 7.81 5.01 -17.97
N LEU A 80 7.44 6.29 -18.14
CA LEU A 80 8.32 7.43 -17.87
C LEU A 80 8.77 7.46 -16.41
N GLY A 81 7.86 7.22 -15.46
CA GLY A 81 8.17 7.14 -14.04
C GLY A 81 9.18 6.01 -13.73
N SER A 82 9.02 4.84 -14.34
CA SER A 82 10.00 3.75 -14.17
C SER A 82 11.37 4.05 -14.79
N HIS A 83 11.42 4.66 -15.98
CA HIS A 83 12.68 5.03 -16.62
C HIS A 83 13.40 6.14 -15.84
N LEU A 84 12.66 7.10 -15.28
CA LEU A 84 13.23 8.14 -14.45
C LEU A 84 13.90 7.55 -13.21
N LEU A 85 13.21 6.66 -12.49
CA LEU A 85 13.78 5.99 -11.31
C LEU A 85 14.98 5.11 -11.66
N GLN A 86 14.96 4.42 -12.81
CA GLN A 86 16.10 3.62 -13.28
C GLN A 86 17.31 4.46 -13.68
N THR A 87 17.09 5.70 -14.13
CA THR A 87 18.17 6.62 -14.52
C THR A 87 18.78 7.33 -13.30
N LEU A 88 18.06 7.37 -12.17
CA LEU A 88 18.61 7.88 -10.92
C LEU A 88 19.69 6.91 -10.41
N ASP A 89 20.89 7.42 -10.18
CA ASP A 89 21.94 6.72 -9.43
C ASP A 89 21.65 6.80 -7.92
N GLY A 90 20.47 6.31 -7.52
CA GLY A 90 19.94 6.43 -6.16
C GLY A 90 18.46 6.07 -6.03
N PHE A 91 17.88 6.45 -4.89
CA PHE A 91 16.47 6.22 -4.57
C PHE A 91 15.84 7.47 -3.97
N ILE A 92 14.52 7.51 -3.94
CA ILE A 92 13.76 8.61 -3.35
C ILE A 92 13.11 8.13 -2.05
N PHE A 93 13.26 8.92 -0.98
CA PHE A 93 12.46 8.77 0.24
C PHE A 93 11.54 9.97 0.43
N VAL A 94 10.34 9.70 0.93
CA VAL A 94 9.48 10.73 1.53
C VAL A 94 9.33 10.39 3.01
N VAL A 95 9.77 11.30 3.87
CA VAL A 95 9.82 11.09 5.33
C VAL A 95 8.94 12.14 6.01
N ALA A 96 8.12 11.69 6.96
CA ALA A 96 7.30 12.57 7.80
C ALA A 96 8.16 13.28 8.86
N PRO A 97 7.70 14.39 9.46
CA PRO A 97 8.44 15.10 10.51
C PRO A 97 8.79 14.26 11.75
N ASP A 98 8.05 13.16 11.98
CA ASP A 98 8.31 12.20 13.05
C ASP A 98 9.32 11.10 12.67
N GLY A 99 9.99 11.24 11.52
CA GLY A 99 10.98 10.29 11.01
C GLY A 99 10.39 9.05 10.32
N LYS A 100 9.06 8.94 10.19
CA LYS A 100 8.45 7.79 9.53
C LYS A 100 8.56 7.89 8.01
N ILE A 101 9.02 6.82 7.39
CA ILE A 101 9.07 6.70 5.93
C ILE A 101 7.64 6.48 5.41
N MET A 102 7.19 7.40 4.55
CA MET A 102 5.89 7.35 3.88
C MET A 102 5.99 6.75 2.47
N TYR A 103 7.15 6.86 1.82
CA TYR A 103 7.44 6.25 0.52
C TYR A 103 8.93 5.98 0.35
N ILE A 104 9.22 4.92 -0.39
CA ILE A 104 10.51 4.62 -1.00
C ILE A 104 10.28 4.16 -2.44
N SER A 105 11.10 4.65 -3.38
CA SER A 105 11.09 4.25 -4.80
C SER A 105 11.49 2.80 -5.03
#